data_AF-G7YRW1-F1
#
_entry.id   AF-G7YRW1-F1
#
_cell.length_a   1.000
_cell.length_b   1.000
_cell.length_c   1.000
_cell.angle_alpha   90.00
_cell.angle_beta   90.00
_cell.angle_gamma   90.00
#
_symmetry.space_group_name_H-M   'P 1'
#
loop_
_entity.id
_entity.type
_entity.pdbx_description
1 polymer ?
#
loop_
_entity_poly.entity_id
_entity_poly.type
_entity_poly.pdbx_seq_one_letter_code
_entity_poly.pdbx_strand_id
1 'polypeptide(L)' 'MGGYMMHPWVRRHSRNSRIHFLGVHSEKDLCGHCGLDFFACPGHFGHIEFSKPVFNPLFFDLLFKVSVAFPLIVFASS' A
#
# COMPACT_ATOMS: atom_id res chain seq x y z
N MET A 1 5.09 -50.12 10.59
CA MET A 1 5.62 -49.04 11.45
C MET A 1 6.17 -47.95 10.55
N GLY A 2 5.28 -47.04 10.14
CA GLY A 2 5.60 -45.93 9.25
C GLY A 2 6.00 -44.70 10.08
N GLY A 3 7.11 -44.10 9.72
CA GLY A 3 7.58 -42.83 10.28
C GLY A 3 8.28 -42.07 9.19
N TYR A 4 7.52 -41.49 8.24
CA TYR A 4 8.08 -40.43 7.41
C TYR A 4 8.31 -39.24 8.34
N MET A 5 9.58 -38.93 8.54
CA MET A 5 10.03 -37.79 9.31
C MET A 5 9.64 -36.55 8.49
N MET A 6 8.57 -35.87 8.89
CA MET A 6 8.17 -34.60 8.28
C MET A 6 9.30 -33.58 8.50
N HIS A 7 10.02 -33.27 7.42
CA HIS A 7 11.07 -32.25 7.43
C HIS A 7 10.50 -30.89 7.88
N PRO A 8 11.25 -30.04 8.62
CA PRO A 8 10.79 -28.72 9.07
C PRO A 8 10.41 -27.74 7.95
N TRP A 9 10.66 -28.11 6.70
CA TRP A 9 10.39 -27.33 5.50
C TRP A 9 8.98 -27.55 4.90
N VAL A 10 8.13 -28.41 5.49
CA VAL A 10 6.73 -28.61 5.06
C VAL A 10 5.78 -27.58 5.71
N ARG A 11 6.19 -26.30 5.82
CA ARG A 11 5.23 -25.22 6.15
C ARG A 11 5.71 -23.83 5.74
N ARG A 12 5.96 -23.59 4.44
CA ARG A 12 6.01 -22.20 3.92
C ARG A 12 5.96 -21.97 2.41
N HIS A 13 5.38 -22.87 1.63
CA HIS A 13 5.23 -22.65 0.18
C HIS A 13 4.11 -21.67 -0.22
N SER A 14 3.78 -20.66 0.60
CA SER A 14 2.83 -19.60 0.23
C SER A 14 2.95 -18.35 1.12
N ARG A 15 4.14 -17.79 1.31
CA ARG A 15 4.33 -16.53 2.07
C ARG A 15 5.11 -15.46 1.30
N ASN A 16 5.03 -15.46 -0.02
CA ASN A 16 5.55 -14.35 -0.85
C ASN A 16 4.42 -13.54 -1.52
N SER A 17 3.29 -13.39 -0.83
CA SER A 17 2.27 -12.44 -1.24
C SER A 17 2.55 -11.13 -0.54
N ARG A 18 2.93 -10.08 -1.29
CA ARG A 18 3.18 -8.72 -0.77
C ARG A 18 2.05 -8.19 0.13
N ILE A 19 0.82 -8.66 -0.09
CA ILE A 19 -0.34 -8.29 0.71
C ILE A 19 -0.21 -8.65 2.20
N HIS A 20 0.57 -9.68 2.53
CA HIS A 20 0.80 -10.11 3.90
C HIS A 20 1.53 -9.04 4.74
N PHE A 21 2.23 -8.10 4.09
CA PHE A 21 2.84 -6.93 4.73
C PHE A 21 1.89 -5.72 4.82
N LEU A 22 0.78 -5.74 4.09
CA LEU A 22 -0.27 -4.72 4.12
C LEU A 22 -1.46 -5.12 4.99
N GLY A 23 -1.55 -6.38 5.40
CA GLY A 23 -2.63 -6.91 6.23
C GLY A 23 -2.70 -8.44 6.16
N VAL A 24 -3.80 -8.99 6.65
CA VAL A 24 -4.08 -10.44 6.63
C VAL A 24 -5.28 -10.70 5.72
N HIS A 25 -5.21 -11.73 4.88
CA HIS A 25 -6.31 -12.13 3.98
C HIS A 25 -7.05 -13.40 4.46
N SER A 26 -6.51 -14.14 5.42
CA SER A 26 -7.11 -15.36 5.97
C SER A 26 -6.93 -15.43 7.49
N GLU A 27 -7.95 -15.91 8.20
CA GLU A 27 -7.95 -16.08 9.67
C GLU A 27 -6.79 -16.93 10.21
N LYS A 28 -6.20 -17.79 9.37
CA LYS A 28 -5.10 -18.69 9.75
C LYS A 28 -3.72 -18.05 9.64
N ASP A 29 -3.64 -16.87 9.06
CA ASP A 29 -2.40 -16.15 8.80
C ASP A 29 -2.16 -15.05 9.86
N LEU A 30 -0.90 -14.66 10.03
CA LEU A 30 -0.48 -13.56 10.91
C LEU A 30 0.07 -12.44 10.03
N CYS A 31 -0.16 -11.17 10.35
CA CYS A 31 0.39 -10.08 9.55
C CYS A 31 1.92 -10.08 9.54
N GLY A 32 2.54 -9.89 8.38
CA GLY A 32 3.99 -9.79 8.21
C GLY A 32 4.61 -8.50 8.76
N HIS A 33 3.79 -7.46 8.98
CA HIS A 33 4.25 -6.16 9.49
C HIS A 33 4.10 -6.06 11.02
N CYS A 34 2.89 -6.28 11.55
CA CYS A 34 2.63 -6.15 13.00
C CYS A 34 2.59 -7.47 13.77
N GLY A 35 2.57 -8.62 13.09
CA GLY A 35 2.52 -9.94 13.74
C GLY A 35 1.17 -10.34 14.34
N LEU A 36 0.15 -9.48 14.25
CA LEU A 36 -1.20 -9.74 14.76
C LEU A 36 -1.99 -10.65 13.82
N ASP A 37 -3.02 -11.32 14.34
CA ASP A 37 -3.93 -12.16 13.56
C ASP A 37 -4.94 -11.33 12.73
N PHE A 38 -5.83 -12.03 12.00
CA PHE A 38 -6.84 -11.41 11.16
C PHE A 38 -7.82 -10.48 11.89
N PHE A 39 -8.15 -10.77 13.16
CA PHE A 39 -9.13 -9.97 13.91
C PHE A 39 -8.50 -8.74 14.57
N ALA A 40 -7.21 -8.81 14.90
CA ALA A 40 -6.48 -7.74 15.57
C ALA A 40 -5.67 -6.85 14.62
N CYS A 41 -5.42 -7.27 13.37
CA CYS A 41 -4.67 -6.46 12.40
C CYS A 41 -5.55 -5.35 11.78
N PRO A 42 -5.24 -4.05 12.01
CA PRO A 42 -6.03 -2.94 11.44
C PRO A 42 -5.77 -2.69 9.95
N GLY A 43 -4.85 -3.45 9.33
CA GLY A 43 -4.29 -3.16 8.02
C GLY A 43 -3.17 -2.12 8.07
N HIS A 44 -2.39 -2.06 6.99
CA HIS A 44 -1.23 -1.19 6.86
C HIS A 44 -1.24 -0.48 5.50
N PHE A 45 -0.77 0.76 5.48
CA PHE A 45 -0.68 1.55 4.26
C PHE A 45 0.35 0.98 3.30
N GLY A 46 -0.08 0.78 2.06
CA GLY A 46 0.79 0.58 0.92
C GLY A 46 0.93 1.88 0.13
N HIS A 47 2.06 2.03 -0.53
CA HIS A 47 2.29 3.12 -1.47
C HIS A 47 2.61 2.55 -2.85
N ILE A 48 2.17 3.26 -3.90
CA ILE A 48 2.45 2.95 -5.29
C ILE A 48 3.12 4.18 -5.90
N GLU A 49 4.24 3.96 -6.57
CA GLU A 49 4.95 5.00 -7.29
C GLU A 49 4.45 5.07 -8.74
N PHE A 50 4.19 6.29 -9.21
CA PHE A 50 3.86 6.55 -10.60
C PHE A 50 5.10 7.05 -11.35
N SER A 51 5.26 6.64 -12.60
CA SER A 51 6.36 7.07 -13.46
C SER A 51 6.27 8.54 -13.87
N LYS A 52 5.09 9.16 -13.70
CA LYS A 52 4.80 10.57 -13.98
C LYS A 52 3.88 11.11 -12.89
N PRO A 53 3.90 12.44 -12.63
CA PRO A 53 2.93 13.07 -11.75
C PRO A 53 1.51 12.87 -12.31
N VAL A 54 0.56 12.54 -11.43
CA VAL A 54 -0.86 12.33 -11.75
C VAL A 54 -1.68 13.34 -10.97
N PHE A 55 -2.59 14.04 -11.64
CA PHE A 55 -3.49 14.98 -10.96
C PHE A 55 -4.63 14.24 -10.28
N ASN A 56 -4.99 14.68 -9.08
CA ASN A 56 -6.22 14.25 -8.42
C ASN A 56 -7.42 14.99 -9.06
N PRO A 57 -8.38 14.28 -9.70
CA PRO A 57 -9.52 14.91 -10.36
C PRO A 57 -10.35 15.83 -9.45
N LEU A 58 -10.43 15.51 -8.15
CA LEU A 58 -11.18 16.32 -7.17
C LEU A 58 -10.58 17.71 -6.94
N PHE A 59 -9.29 17.89 -7.26
CA PHE A 59 -8.59 19.16 -7.09
C PHE A 59 -8.35 19.88 -8.43
N PHE A 60 -8.95 19.43 -9.53
CA PHE A 60 -8.68 20.00 -10.85
C PHE A 60 -9.02 21.49 -10.93
N ASP A 61 -10.15 21.92 -10.38
CA ASP A 61 -10.57 23.33 -10.39
C ASP A 61 -9.62 24.22 -9.58
N LEU A 62 -9.14 23.72 -8.43
CA LEU A 62 -8.15 24.43 -7.62
C LEU A 62 -6.81 24.53 -8.35
N LEU A 63 -6.36 23.43 -8.96
CA LEU A 63 -5.13 23.39 -9.73
C LEU A 63 -5.19 24.34 -10.92
N PHE A 64 -6.31 24.37 -11.65
CA PHE A 64 -6.53 25.30 -12.74
C PHE A 64 -6.47 26.75 -12.25
N LYS A 65 -7.19 27.07 -11.18
CA LYS A 65 -7.20 28.41 -10.59
C LYS A 65 -5.81 28.87 -10.16
N VAL A 66 -5.03 28.01 -9.51
CA VAL A 66 -3.65 28.33 -9.11
C VAL A 66 -2.74 28.47 -10.34
N SER A 67 -2.85 27.59 -11.33
CA SER A 67 -2.03 27.63 -12.54
C SER A 67 -2.27 28.87 -13.38
N VAL A 68 -3.51 29.37 -13.43
CA VAL A 68 -3.88 30.60 -14.14
C VAL A 68 -3.58 31.84 -13.30
N ALA A 69 -3.74 31.78 -11.98
CA ALA A 69 -3.42 32.90 -11.09
C ALA A 69 -1.92 33.14 -10.94
N PHE A 70 -1.08 32.11 -11.04
CA PHE A 70 0.38 32.24 -10.93
C PHE A 70 0.98 33.26 -11.91
N PRO A 71 0.72 33.20 -13.24
CA PRO A 71 1.17 34.24 -14.15
C PRO A 71 0.53 35.60 -13.83
N LEU A 72 -0.76 35.65 -13.44
CA LEU A 72 -1.42 36.92 -13.09
C LEU A 72 -0.79 37.64 -11.89
N ILE A 73 -0.39 36.91 -10.85
CA ILE A 73 0.28 37.47 -9.67
C ILE A 73 1.66 38.05 -10.06
N VAL A 74 2.38 37.35 -10.94
CA VAL A 74 3.72 37.76 -11.41
C VAL A 74 3.63 39.01 -12.30
N PHE A 75 2.63 39.09 -13.19
CA PHE A 75 2.43 40.25 -14.06
C PHE A 75 1.75 41.45 -13.37
N ALA A 76 0.93 41.23 -12.34
CA ALA A 76 0.30 42.32 -11.59
C ALA A 76 1.22 43.01 -10.56
N SER A 77 2.41 42.43 -10.32
CA SER A 77 3.41 42.99 -9.40
C SER A 77 4.58 43.69 -10.12
N SER A 78 4.54 43.80 -11.46
CA SER A 78 5.45 44.60 -12.29
C SER A 78 4.75 45.85 -12.80
#